data_AF-A0A179S6G6-F1
#
_entry.id   AF-A0A179S6G6-F1
#
_cell.length_a   1.000
_cell.length_b   1.000
_cell.length_c   1.000
_cell.angle_alpha   90.00
_cell.angle_beta   90.00
_cell.angle_gamma   90.00
#
_symmetry.space_group_name_H-M   'P 1'
#
loop_
_entity.id
_entity.type
_entity.pdbx_description
1 polymer ?
#
loop_
_entity_poly.entity_id
_entity_poly.type
_entity_poly.pdbx_seq_one_letter_code
_entity_poly.pdbx_strand_id
1 'polypeptide(L)'
;MAAPGTGPGDASPSAASSWREARNAAARARLEKSLPAIFPTSVLRHALARPLAPPTPRLAVESYWRHHILRADRLARALAARSGQPEGWTWRLGEGRPDTRRGAAADEDLAEKGLPFSFRVPPAPFREAPHALGKGHCCVCGQPVYRFGWHRDLWGTGTPNRNAAWHAACVAAWKFWIAPADHVKELKRRQGHRCAQSGKRLLRTAEVDHRVPLYRIWREERARPWPALLGYWGLPNLQVVNRAIHVDKCAAEAGERASMRRRAAGPGAGDPAADAE
;
A
#
# COMPACT_ATOMS: atom_id res chain seq x y z
N MET A 1 35.10 36.28 -50.78
CA MET A 1 34.10 35.20 -50.80
C MET A 1 34.15 34.49 -49.46
N ALA A 2 33.16 34.72 -48.61
CA ALA A 2 32.96 33.99 -47.36
C ALA A 2 31.50 33.52 -47.33
N ALA A 3 31.28 32.22 -47.21
CA ALA A 3 29.95 31.62 -47.16
C ALA A 3 29.30 31.87 -45.79
N PRO A 4 27.99 32.16 -45.74
CA PRO A 4 27.29 32.34 -44.47
C PRO A 4 27.11 31.00 -43.76
N GLY A 5 27.46 30.98 -42.48
CA GLY A 5 27.35 29.83 -41.60
C GLY A 5 25.89 29.41 -41.36
N THR A 6 25.68 28.11 -41.42
CA THR A 6 24.47 27.41 -40.99
C THR A 6 24.23 27.63 -39.50
N GLY A 7 23.15 28.34 -39.17
CA GLY A 7 22.66 28.47 -37.80
C GLY A 7 22.18 27.12 -37.24
N PRO A 8 22.13 26.97 -35.90
CA PRO A 8 21.70 25.72 -35.26
C PRO A 8 20.23 25.47 -35.61
N GLY A 9 19.95 24.32 -36.22
CA GLY A 9 18.62 23.95 -36.68
C GLY A 9 17.60 23.91 -35.54
N ASP A 10 16.52 24.67 -35.71
CA ASP A 10 15.26 24.51 -35.00
C ASP A 10 14.70 23.12 -35.31
N ALA A 11 15.03 22.15 -34.46
CA ALA A 11 14.43 20.82 -34.53
C ALA A 11 12.96 20.92 -34.08
N SER A 12 12.04 20.97 -35.05
CA SER A 12 10.60 20.94 -34.81
C SER A 12 10.22 19.81 -33.84
N PRO A 13 9.41 20.08 -32.80
CA PRO A 13 9.05 19.08 -31.80
C PRO A 13 8.31 17.90 -32.45
N SER A 14 8.70 16.67 -32.10
CA SER A 14 8.05 15.46 -32.61
C SER A 14 6.54 15.45 -32.33
N ALA A 15 5.75 14.76 -33.17
CA ALA A 15 4.30 14.63 -33.00
C ALA A 15 3.86 14.12 -31.60
N ALA A 16 4.69 13.29 -30.96
CA ALA A 16 4.46 12.82 -29.59
C ALA A 16 4.71 13.91 -28.53
N SER A 17 5.63 14.85 -28.78
CA SER A 17 5.86 16.02 -27.93
C SER A 17 4.72 17.02 -28.07
N SER A 18 4.33 17.35 -29.30
CA SER A 18 3.24 18.31 -29.55
C SER A 18 1.89 17.82 -29.01
N TRP A 19 1.58 16.53 -29.17
CA TRP A 19 0.39 15.93 -28.54
C TRP A 19 0.42 16.03 -27.01
N ARG A 20 1.57 15.75 -26.38
CA ARG A 20 1.72 15.80 -24.93
C ARG A 20 1.59 17.22 -24.41
N GLU A 21 2.18 18.19 -25.11
CA GLU A 21 2.09 19.62 -24.80
C GLU A 21 0.65 20.11 -24.87
N ALA A 22 -0.06 19.86 -25.97
CA ALA A 22 -1.47 20.23 -26.13
C ALA A 22 -2.35 19.59 -25.04
N ARG A 23 -2.14 18.30 -24.76
CA ARG A 23 -2.86 17.60 -23.68
C ARG A 23 -2.58 18.20 -22.31
N ASN A 24 -1.33 18.54 -22.02
CA ASN A 24 -0.95 19.17 -20.76
C ASN A 24 -1.49 20.59 -20.62
N ALA A 25 -1.50 21.38 -21.69
CA ALA A 25 -2.10 22.70 -21.69
C ALA A 25 -3.59 22.63 -21.32
N ALA A 26 -4.34 21.74 -21.98
CA ALA A 26 -5.76 21.52 -21.67
C ALA A 26 -5.97 21.01 -20.23
N ALA A 27 -5.13 20.10 -19.75
CA ALA A 27 -5.23 19.59 -18.39
C ALA A 27 -4.92 20.66 -17.33
N ARG A 28 -3.91 21.51 -17.56
CA ARG A 28 -3.54 22.61 -16.66
C ARG A 28 -4.65 23.65 -16.59
N ALA A 29 -5.22 24.05 -17.73
CA ALA A 29 -6.35 24.98 -17.74
C ALA A 29 -7.57 24.45 -16.95
N ARG A 30 -7.87 23.15 -17.06
CA ARG A 30 -8.94 22.50 -16.27
C ARG A 30 -8.61 22.45 -14.78
N LEU A 31 -7.36 22.14 -14.43
CA LEU A 31 -6.91 22.11 -13.04
C LEU A 31 -7.02 23.49 -12.42
N GLU A 32 -6.53 24.52 -13.10
CA GLU A 32 -6.57 25.92 -12.65
C GLU A 32 -8.00 26.39 -12.42
N LYS A 33 -8.91 26.15 -13.37
CA LYS A 33 -10.34 26.50 -13.24
C LYS A 33 -11.02 25.86 -12.01
N SER A 34 -10.54 24.71 -11.55
CA SER A 34 -11.16 23.96 -10.44
C SER A 34 -10.35 24.01 -9.14
N LEU A 35 -9.26 24.76 -9.11
CA LEU A 35 -8.37 24.86 -7.97
C LEU A 35 -8.99 25.78 -6.89
N PRO A 36 -9.24 25.30 -5.66
CA PRO A 36 -9.65 26.19 -4.59
C PRO A 36 -8.48 27.07 -4.15
N ALA A 37 -8.78 28.25 -3.60
CA ALA A 37 -7.79 29.18 -3.06
C ALA A 37 -6.83 28.51 -2.06
N ILE A 38 -7.37 27.67 -1.18
CA ILE A 38 -6.59 26.82 -0.28
C ILE A 38 -6.42 25.45 -0.93
N PHE A 39 -5.28 25.24 -1.57
CA PHE A 39 -4.85 23.94 -2.10
C PHE A 39 -3.38 23.67 -1.73
N PRO A 40 -2.99 22.44 -1.31
CA PRO A 40 -1.63 22.19 -0.86
C PRO A 40 -0.58 22.49 -1.93
N THR A 41 0.30 23.45 -1.68
CA THR A 41 1.34 23.89 -2.62
C THR A 41 2.26 22.76 -3.06
N SER A 42 2.61 21.83 -2.16
CA SER A 42 3.45 20.67 -2.49
C SER A 42 2.76 19.72 -3.47
N VAL A 43 1.43 19.57 -3.36
CA VAL A 43 0.63 18.75 -4.27
C VAL A 43 0.54 19.42 -5.63
N LEU A 44 0.30 20.74 -5.68
CA LEU A 44 0.26 21.49 -6.93
C LEU A 44 1.60 21.47 -7.66
N ARG A 45 2.70 21.73 -6.95
CA ARG A 45 4.06 21.67 -7.51
C ARG A 45 4.34 20.30 -8.12
N HIS A 46 4.01 19.23 -7.39
CA HIS A 46 4.15 17.86 -7.90
C HIS A 46 3.30 17.62 -9.16
N ALA A 47 2.04 18.05 -9.14
CA ALA A 47 1.11 17.88 -10.26
C ALA A 47 1.61 18.57 -11.54
N LEU A 48 2.09 19.80 -11.43
CA LEU A 48 2.61 20.59 -12.56
C LEU A 48 3.92 20.03 -13.13
N ALA A 49 4.73 19.38 -12.29
CA ALA A 49 5.98 18.71 -12.67
C ALA A 49 5.77 17.32 -13.29
N ARG A 50 4.54 16.81 -13.39
CA ARG A 50 4.28 15.50 -14.01
C ARG A 50 4.44 15.58 -15.54
N PRO A 51 4.97 14.51 -16.18
CA PRO A 51 4.99 14.43 -17.65
C PRO A 51 3.59 14.55 -18.27
N LEU A 52 2.56 14.03 -17.58
CA LEU A 52 1.16 14.25 -17.87
C LEU A 52 0.49 14.89 -16.66
N ALA A 53 0.07 16.14 -16.80
CA ALA A 53 -0.54 16.91 -15.73
C ALA A 53 -1.93 16.32 -15.39
N PRO A 54 -2.24 16.10 -14.09
CA PRO A 54 -3.57 15.67 -13.70
C PRO A 54 -4.58 16.82 -13.91
N PRO A 55 -5.72 16.57 -14.56
CA PRO A 55 -6.65 17.64 -14.96
C PRO A 55 -7.56 18.15 -13.83
N THR A 56 -7.54 17.53 -12.64
CA THR A 56 -8.42 17.91 -11.53
C THR A 56 -7.67 17.87 -10.19
N PRO A 57 -8.09 18.67 -9.17
CA PRO A 57 -7.47 18.69 -7.86
C PRO A 57 -7.46 17.32 -7.17
N ARG A 58 -8.53 16.52 -7.34
CA ARG A 58 -8.59 15.15 -6.83
C ARG A 58 -7.49 14.27 -7.44
N LEU A 59 -7.35 14.29 -8.76
CA LEU A 59 -6.32 13.51 -9.45
C LEU A 59 -4.91 14.02 -9.11
N ALA A 60 -4.75 15.32 -8.84
CA ALA A 60 -3.49 15.87 -8.34
C ALA A 60 -3.11 15.31 -6.96
N VAL A 61 -4.08 15.25 -6.03
CA VAL A 61 -3.89 14.64 -4.70
C VAL A 61 -3.57 13.15 -4.81
N GLU A 62 -4.31 12.39 -5.62
CA GLU A 62 -4.05 10.97 -5.84
C GLU A 62 -2.66 10.73 -6.45
N SER A 63 -2.30 11.50 -7.48
CA SER A 63 -0.97 11.45 -8.11
C SER A 63 0.14 11.75 -7.10
N TYR A 64 -0.04 12.76 -6.25
CA TYR A 64 0.94 13.09 -5.22
C TYR A 64 1.20 11.91 -4.29
N TRP A 65 0.16 11.32 -3.70
CA TRP A 65 0.35 10.22 -2.75
C TRP A 65 0.92 8.95 -3.39
N ARG A 66 0.52 8.62 -4.63
CA ARG A 66 1.09 7.49 -5.37
C ARG A 66 2.60 7.60 -5.57
N HIS A 67 3.13 8.81 -5.73
CA HIS A 67 4.57 9.04 -5.93
C HIS A 67 5.33 9.29 -4.61
N HIS A 68 4.62 9.47 -3.51
CA HIS A 68 5.20 9.69 -2.18
C HIS A 68 4.82 8.53 -1.25
N ILE A 69 5.02 7.30 -1.73
CA ILE A 69 4.51 6.09 -1.07
C ILE A 69 5.03 5.91 0.36
N LEU A 70 6.28 6.29 0.61
CA LEU A 70 6.88 6.23 1.95
C LEU A 70 6.25 7.24 2.92
N ARG A 71 5.79 8.39 2.39
CA ARG A 71 5.06 9.39 3.16
C ARG A 71 3.63 8.95 3.41
N ALA A 72 3.01 8.30 2.42
CA ALA A 72 1.68 7.71 2.53
C ALA A 72 1.63 6.64 3.63
N ASP A 73 2.60 5.71 3.67
CA ASP A 73 2.73 4.70 4.75
C ASP A 73 2.76 5.36 6.14
N ARG A 74 3.70 6.29 6.34
CA ARG A 74 3.87 6.97 7.64
C ARG A 74 2.61 7.70 8.06
N LEU A 75 1.99 8.42 7.13
CA LEU A 75 0.76 9.17 7.41
C LEU A 75 -0.39 8.22 7.73
N ALA A 76 -0.62 7.17 6.94
CA ALA A 76 -1.71 6.23 7.18
C ALA A 76 -1.59 5.55 8.55
N ARG A 77 -0.37 5.13 8.96
CA ARG A 77 -0.13 4.57 10.29
C ARG A 77 -0.31 5.61 11.41
N ALA A 78 0.12 6.85 11.20
CA ALA A 78 -0.11 7.92 12.17
C ALA A 78 -1.61 8.24 12.33
N LEU A 79 -2.37 8.23 11.24
CA LEU A 79 -3.83 8.42 11.28
C LEU A 79 -4.53 7.25 11.99
N ALA A 80 -4.09 6.00 11.74
CA ALA A 80 -4.59 4.84 12.45
C ALA A 80 -4.29 4.91 13.96
N ALA A 81 -3.08 5.33 14.33
CA ALA A 81 -2.71 5.55 15.74
C ALA A 81 -3.58 6.61 16.42
N ARG A 82 -3.98 7.66 15.69
CA ARG A 82 -4.92 8.67 16.23
C ARG A 82 -6.33 8.15 16.44
N SER A 83 -6.79 7.18 15.65
CA SER A 83 -8.10 6.56 15.84
C SER A 83 -8.10 5.49 16.93
N GLY A 84 -6.98 4.80 17.10
CA GLY A 84 -6.95 3.57 17.89
C GLY A 84 -7.73 2.44 17.21
N GLN A 85 -7.82 1.31 17.91
CA GLN A 85 -8.71 0.22 17.50
C GLN A 85 -10.12 0.47 18.05
N PRO A 86 -11.18 0.02 17.36
CA PRO A 86 -12.52 0.01 17.92
C PRO A 86 -12.58 -0.80 19.22
N GLU A 87 -13.51 -0.45 20.11
CA GLU A 87 -13.77 -1.22 21.33
C GLU A 87 -14.16 -2.66 20.99
N GLY A 88 -13.62 -3.61 21.76
CA GLY A 88 -13.85 -5.05 21.57
C GLY A 88 -13.22 -5.64 20.30
N TRP A 89 -12.56 -4.85 19.46
CA TRP A 89 -11.94 -5.37 18.23
C TRP A 89 -10.73 -6.25 18.53
N THR A 90 -10.65 -7.37 17.81
CA THR A 90 -9.48 -8.27 17.81
C THR A 90 -9.14 -8.68 16.37
N TRP A 91 -7.86 -8.95 16.10
CA TRP A 91 -7.45 -9.36 14.77
C TRP A 91 -7.87 -10.81 14.50
N ARG A 92 -8.85 -10.97 13.61
CA ARG A 92 -9.38 -12.24 13.13
C ARG A 92 -9.31 -12.35 11.60
N LEU A 93 -9.41 -13.56 11.07
CA LEU A 93 -9.52 -13.83 9.64
C LEU A 93 -10.95 -14.30 9.33
N GLY A 94 -11.41 -14.00 8.12
CA GLY A 94 -12.70 -14.51 7.65
C GLY A 94 -12.65 -16.01 7.43
N GLU A 95 -13.78 -16.69 7.68
CA GLU A 95 -13.95 -18.11 7.41
C GLU A 95 -14.27 -18.35 5.92
N GLY A 96 -13.86 -19.51 5.40
CA GLY A 96 -14.06 -19.90 3.99
C GLY A 96 -12.86 -19.62 3.07
N ARG A 97 -12.49 -20.60 2.22
CA ARG A 97 -11.61 -20.36 1.08
C ARG A 97 -12.46 -19.82 -0.07
N PRO A 98 -12.02 -18.78 -0.80
CA PRO A 98 -12.63 -18.48 -2.09
C PRO A 98 -12.36 -19.67 -3.03
N ASP A 99 -13.37 -20.52 -3.22
CA ASP A 99 -13.31 -21.60 -4.21
C ASP A 99 -13.27 -20.96 -5.60
N THR A 100 -12.11 -21.01 -6.25
CA THR A 100 -11.92 -20.44 -7.59
C THR A 100 -12.56 -21.28 -8.70
N ARG A 101 -13.37 -22.30 -8.39
CA ARG A 101 -13.93 -23.24 -9.39
C ARG A 101 -15.45 -23.26 -9.54
N ARG A 102 -16.23 -22.46 -8.80
CA ARG A 102 -17.67 -22.29 -9.09
C ARG A 102 -18.05 -20.83 -9.21
N GLY A 103 -18.34 -20.40 -10.44
CA GLY A 103 -19.24 -19.28 -10.66
C GLY A 103 -20.64 -19.67 -10.20
N ALA A 104 -21.29 -18.74 -9.46
CA ALA A 104 -22.63 -18.85 -8.85
C ALA A 104 -22.72 -19.86 -7.69
N ALA A 105 -22.97 -19.50 -6.43
CA ALA A 105 -23.82 -18.42 -5.91
C ALA A 105 -23.03 -17.32 -5.16
N ALA A 106 -23.10 -16.11 -5.69
CA ALA A 106 -22.60 -14.89 -5.07
C ALA A 106 -23.76 -14.18 -4.34
N ASP A 107 -24.18 -14.75 -3.22
CA ASP A 107 -25.16 -14.25 -2.24
C ASP A 107 -25.43 -15.52 -1.41
N GLU A 108 -24.94 -15.69 -0.18
CA GLU A 108 -25.43 -14.99 1.00
C GLU A 108 -24.39 -14.87 2.14
N ASP A 109 -23.10 -15.14 1.90
CA ASP A 109 -22.08 -15.11 2.96
C ASP A 109 -20.71 -14.54 2.50
N LEU A 110 -20.67 -13.26 2.13
CA LEU A 110 -19.45 -12.52 1.77
C LEU A 110 -18.54 -12.30 3.02
N ALA A 111 -18.06 -13.38 3.66
CA ALA A 111 -17.08 -13.42 4.76
C ALA A 111 -17.13 -12.25 5.75
N GLU A 112 -18.21 -12.10 6.52
CA GLU A 112 -18.36 -11.01 7.53
C GLU A 112 -17.94 -9.60 7.01
N LYS A 113 -18.14 -9.40 5.71
CA LYS A 113 -18.10 -8.19 4.84
C LYS A 113 -16.88 -7.25 4.90
N GLY A 114 -15.84 -7.54 5.68
CA GLY A 114 -14.60 -6.73 5.71
C GLY A 114 -13.34 -7.44 6.19
N LEU A 115 -13.45 -8.69 6.63
CA LEU A 115 -12.32 -9.45 7.15
C LEU A 115 -11.38 -9.94 6.03
N PRO A 116 -10.06 -9.95 6.29
CA PRO A 116 -9.12 -10.58 5.38
C PRO A 116 -9.17 -12.13 5.49
N PHE A 117 -9.11 -12.82 4.36
CA PHE A 117 -8.98 -14.30 4.31
C PHE A 117 -7.56 -14.82 4.63
N SER A 118 -6.59 -13.92 4.73
CA SER A 118 -5.19 -14.27 4.96
C SER A 118 -4.51 -13.21 5.80
N PHE A 119 -3.67 -13.65 6.74
CA PHE A 119 -2.76 -12.77 7.48
C PHE A 119 -1.78 -12.01 6.60
N ARG A 120 -1.73 -12.27 5.28
CA ARG A 120 -0.95 -11.48 4.33
C ARG A 120 -1.59 -10.12 4.02
N VAL A 121 -2.89 -9.97 4.25
CA VAL A 121 -3.59 -8.69 4.10
C VAL A 121 -3.60 -7.98 5.46
N PRO A 122 -3.27 -6.67 5.52
CA PRO A 122 -3.28 -5.93 6.78
C PRO A 122 -4.68 -5.94 7.43
N PRO A 123 -4.78 -6.02 8.77
CA PRO A 123 -6.04 -5.80 9.46
C PRO A 123 -6.55 -4.37 9.20
N ALA A 124 -7.85 -4.25 8.96
CA ALA A 124 -8.51 -2.99 8.68
C ALA A 124 -9.89 -2.94 9.39
N PRO A 125 -9.91 -2.71 10.72
CA PRO A 125 -11.12 -2.79 11.54
C PRO A 125 -12.30 -2.01 10.96
N PHE A 126 -12.06 -0.79 10.49
CA PHE A 126 -13.11 0.08 9.95
C PHE A 126 -13.64 -0.33 8.57
N ARG A 127 -13.16 -1.45 8.00
CA ARG A 127 -13.77 -2.14 6.86
C ARG A 127 -14.75 -3.23 7.30
N GLU A 128 -14.61 -3.73 8.52
CA GLU A 128 -15.51 -4.74 9.10
C GLU A 128 -16.85 -4.08 9.45
N ALA A 129 -17.95 -4.73 9.06
CA ALA A 129 -19.28 -4.14 9.22
C ALA A 129 -19.61 -3.70 10.67
N PRO A 130 -19.28 -4.46 11.73
CA PRO A 130 -19.55 -4.04 13.12
C PRO A 130 -18.81 -2.77 13.55
N HIS A 131 -17.73 -2.41 12.86
CA HIS A 131 -16.88 -1.28 13.22
C HIS A 131 -16.84 -0.20 12.12
N ALA A 132 -17.63 -0.35 11.07
CA ALA A 132 -17.64 0.58 9.96
C ALA A 132 -18.22 1.94 10.37
N LEU A 133 -17.46 3.02 10.14
CA LEU A 133 -17.89 4.40 10.43
C LEU A 133 -18.71 5.04 9.28
N GLY A 134 -18.92 4.30 8.19
CA GLY A 134 -19.65 4.78 7.02
C GLY A 134 -18.92 5.86 6.20
N LYS A 135 -19.65 6.48 5.27
CA LYS A 135 -19.09 7.53 4.40
C LYS A 135 -18.74 8.78 5.22
N GLY A 136 -17.74 9.52 4.78
CA GLY A 136 -17.15 10.63 5.54
C GLY A 136 -15.95 10.21 6.40
N HIS A 137 -15.75 8.91 6.62
CA HIS A 137 -14.62 8.36 7.37
C HIS A 137 -13.81 7.40 6.51
N CYS A 138 -12.50 7.33 6.75
CA CYS A 138 -11.63 6.44 6.01
C CYS A 138 -11.74 5.02 6.58
N CYS A 139 -12.14 4.05 5.78
CA CYS A 139 -12.24 2.66 6.24
C CYS A 139 -10.88 1.99 6.51
N VAL A 140 -9.76 2.62 6.16
CA VAL A 140 -8.42 2.15 6.55
C VAL A 140 -8.00 2.71 7.88
N CYS A 141 -8.07 4.02 8.10
CA CYS A 141 -7.49 4.64 9.28
C CYS A 141 -8.53 5.11 10.32
N GLY A 142 -9.83 5.07 10.02
CA GLY A 142 -10.92 5.56 10.87
C GLY A 142 -11.12 7.08 10.88
N GLN A 143 -10.14 7.86 10.40
CA GLN A 143 -10.19 9.32 10.48
C GLN A 143 -11.16 9.93 9.43
N PRO A 144 -11.73 11.12 9.71
CA PRO A 144 -12.57 11.83 8.75
C PRO A 144 -11.86 12.15 7.43
N VAL A 145 -12.56 11.99 6.31
CA VAL A 145 -12.07 12.27 4.96
C VAL A 145 -12.61 13.62 4.49
N TYR A 146 -11.73 14.52 4.08
CA TYR A 146 -12.12 15.85 3.62
C TYR A 146 -12.08 15.96 2.10
N ARG A 147 -12.31 17.16 1.58
CA ARG A 147 -12.36 17.44 0.14
C ARG A 147 -11.13 16.86 -0.58
N PHE A 148 -11.39 16.29 -1.76
CA PHE A 148 -10.39 15.58 -2.60
C PHE A 148 -9.73 14.35 -1.96
N GLY A 149 -10.31 13.79 -0.89
CA GLY A 149 -9.70 12.65 -0.18
C GLY A 149 -8.54 13.07 0.71
N TRP A 150 -8.47 14.34 1.11
CA TRP A 150 -7.44 14.86 2.00
C TRP A 150 -7.72 14.46 3.46
N HIS A 151 -6.67 14.39 4.27
CA HIS A 151 -6.69 13.85 5.63
C HIS A 151 -6.87 14.92 6.71
N ARG A 152 -7.00 16.20 6.32
CA ARG A 152 -7.21 17.35 7.21
C ARG A 152 -8.25 18.27 6.61
N ASP A 153 -8.99 18.96 7.46
CA ASP A 153 -9.86 20.06 7.05
C ASP A 153 -9.03 21.29 6.73
N LEU A 154 -8.63 21.45 5.47
CA LEU A 154 -7.92 22.65 5.03
C LEU A 154 -8.87 23.83 4.77
N TRP A 155 -10.18 23.56 4.67
CA TRP A 155 -11.16 24.56 4.28
C TRP A 155 -11.97 25.09 5.47
N GLY A 156 -11.76 24.54 6.66
CA GLY A 156 -12.40 25.00 7.90
C GLY A 156 -13.91 24.80 7.91
N THR A 157 -14.44 23.89 7.09
CA THR A 157 -15.89 23.67 6.98
C THR A 157 -16.42 22.79 8.11
N GLY A 158 -15.54 22.19 8.92
CA GLY A 158 -15.85 21.24 10.00
C GLY A 158 -16.49 19.94 9.52
N THR A 159 -16.79 19.83 8.21
CA THR A 159 -17.68 18.81 7.66
C THR A 159 -16.88 17.85 6.77
N PRO A 160 -16.84 16.55 7.11
CA PRO A 160 -16.23 15.54 6.26
C PRO A 160 -16.98 15.36 4.93
N ASN A 161 -16.28 14.86 3.92
CA ASN A 161 -16.83 14.53 2.61
C ASN A 161 -17.65 13.23 2.69
N ARG A 162 -18.98 13.37 2.81
CA ARG A 162 -19.96 12.27 2.88
C ARG A 162 -20.01 11.36 1.65
N ASN A 163 -19.27 11.66 0.59
CA ASN A 163 -19.15 10.81 -0.59
C ASN A 163 -17.84 10.01 -0.64
N ALA A 164 -16.95 10.20 0.33
CA ALA A 164 -15.66 9.53 0.39
C ALA A 164 -15.60 8.52 1.54
N ALA A 165 -14.98 7.36 1.28
CA ALA A 165 -14.69 6.34 2.30
C ALA A 165 -13.18 6.09 2.46
N TRP A 166 -12.34 6.87 1.76
CA TRP A 166 -10.90 6.69 1.71
C TRP A 166 -10.17 8.02 1.61
N HIS A 167 -9.08 8.18 2.39
CA HIS A 167 -8.06 9.16 2.03
C HIS A 167 -7.26 8.68 0.83
N ALA A 168 -6.86 9.61 -0.03
CA ALA A 168 -5.93 9.29 -1.12
C ALA A 168 -4.59 8.74 -0.59
N ALA A 169 -4.12 9.25 0.56
CA ALA A 169 -2.93 8.74 1.25
C ALA A 169 -3.11 7.28 1.71
N CYS A 170 -4.25 6.96 2.32
CA CYS A 170 -4.54 5.61 2.80
C CYS A 170 -4.72 4.60 1.65
N VAL A 171 -5.29 5.02 0.51
CA VAL A 171 -5.33 4.17 -0.70
C VAL A 171 -3.92 3.83 -1.16
N ALA A 172 -3.03 4.83 -1.24
CA ALA A 172 -1.65 4.60 -1.64
C ALA A 172 -0.92 3.67 -0.64
N ALA A 173 -1.05 3.92 0.66
CA ALA A 173 -0.48 3.07 1.71
C ALA A 173 -1.01 1.63 1.64
N TRP A 174 -2.32 1.45 1.47
CA TRP A 174 -2.94 0.14 1.34
C TRP A 174 -2.37 -0.66 0.16
N LYS A 175 -2.27 -0.04 -1.02
CA LYS A 175 -1.65 -0.66 -2.20
C LYS A 175 -0.20 -1.07 -1.93
N PHE A 176 0.55 -0.22 -1.23
CA PHE A 176 1.91 -0.53 -0.83
C PHE A 176 1.99 -1.71 0.15
N TRP A 177 1.09 -1.79 1.13
CA TRP A 177 1.08 -2.88 2.11
C TRP A 177 0.74 -4.24 1.50
N ILE A 178 -0.16 -4.30 0.52
CA ILE A 178 -0.56 -5.57 -0.12
C ILE A 178 0.36 -5.98 -1.28
N ALA A 179 1.12 -5.03 -1.85
CA ALA A 179 2.02 -5.26 -2.98
C ALA A 179 3.34 -4.47 -2.84
N PRO A 180 4.14 -4.70 -1.78
CA PRO A 180 5.35 -3.91 -1.53
C PRO A 180 6.44 -4.12 -2.59
N ALA A 181 6.41 -5.26 -3.30
CA ALA A 181 7.33 -5.57 -4.40
C ALA A 181 7.26 -4.55 -5.56
N ASP A 182 6.07 -3.98 -5.83
CA ASP A 182 5.87 -2.96 -6.87
C ASP A 182 6.62 -1.65 -6.58
N HIS A 183 7.06 -1.47 -5.32
CA HIS A 183 7.73 -0.29 -4.82
C HIS A 183 9.20 -0.54 -4.46
N VAL A 184 9.81 -1.57 -5.05
CA VAL A 184 11.21 -1.95 -4.80
C VAL A 184 12.19 -0.81 -5.09
N LYS A 185 11.92 0.06 -6.07
CA LYS A 185 12.79 1.19 -6.40
C LYS A 185 12.87 2.20 -5.26
N GLU A 186 11.73 2.54 -4.68
CA GLU A 186 11.61 3.46 -3.56
C GLU A 186 12.26 2.88 -2.29
N LEU A 187 12.07 1.58 -2.06
CA LEU A 187 12.69 0.87 -0.94
C LEU A 187 14.21 0.74 -1.07
N LYS A 188 14.73 0.45 -2.28
CA LYS A 188 16.17 0.46 -2.58
C LYS A 188 16.78 1.83 -2.26
N ARG A 189 16.12 2.92 -2.69
CA ARG A 189 16.58 4.29 -2.42
C ARG A 189 16.61 4.59 -0.93
N ARG A 190 15.57 4.21 -0.18
CA ARG A 190 15.50 4.38 1.28
C ARG A 190 16.65 3.69 2.01
N GLN A 191 17.09 2.53 1.52
CA GLN A 191 18.21 1.78 2.09
C GLN A 191 19.59 2.20 1.57
N GLY A 192 19.71 3.34 0.87
CA GLY A 192 20.99 3.75 0.29
C GLY A 192 21.52 2.75 -0.74
N HIS A 193 20.63 1.98 -1.38
CA HIS A 193 20.99 0.89 -2.30
C HIS A 193 21.89 -0.18 -1.67
N ARG A 194 21.78 -0.42 -0.36
CA ARG A 194 22.48 -1.48 0.38
C ARG A 194 21.51 -2.54 0.90
N CYS A 195 21.96 -3.79 0.85
CA CYS A 195 21.27 -4.95 1.39
C CYS A 195 21.12 -4.76 2.89
N ALA A 196 19.89 -4.86 3.38
CA ALA A 196 19.59 -4.61 4.79
C ALA A 196 20.30 -5.60 5.74
N GLN A 197 20.58 -6.81 5.26
CA GLN A 197 21.20 -7.85 6.10
C GLN A 197 22.72 -7.94 5.93
N SER A 198 23.23 -7.82 4.70
CA SER A 198 24.67 -8.01 4.44
C SER A 198 25.46 -6.72 4.26
N GLY A 199 24.82 -5.55 4.20
CA GLY A 199 25.47 -4.26 3.91
C GLY A 199 26.02 -4.11 2.49
N LYS A 200 26.06 -5.18 1.70
CA LYS A 200 26.53 -5.17 0.29
C LYS A 200 25.61 -4.36 -0.61
N ARG A 201 26.09 -3.94 -1.78
CA ARG A 201 25.25 -3.27 -2.79
C ARG A 201 24.07 -4.15 -3.22
N LEU A 202 22.90 -3.53 -3.39
CA LEU A 202 21.71 -4.21 -3.90
C LEU A 202 21.85 -4.49 -5.40
N LEU A 203 21.62 -5.74 -5.78
CA LEU A 203 21.61 -6.16 -7.17
C LEU A 203 20.27 -5.85 -7.85
N ARG A 204 20.22 -6.02 -9.18
CA ARG A 204 18.97 -5.91 -9.94
C ARG A 204 17.94 -6.92 -9.44
N THR A 205 18.39 -8.13 -9.13
CA THR A 205 17.60 -9.26 -8.60
C THR A 205 17.31 -9.20 -7.11
N ALA A 206 17.59 -8.08 -6.43
CA ALA A 206 17.22 -7.93 -5.04
C ALA A 206 15.69 -7.87 -4.85
N GLU A 207 15.21 -8.52 -3.81
CA GLU A 207 13.80 -8.79 -3.53
C GLU A 207 13.35 -8.03 -2.28
N VAL A 208 12.06 -7.69 -2.21
CA VAL A 208 11.44 -7.08 -1.03
C VAL A 208 11.03 -8.19 -0.08
N ASP A 209 11.35 -8.02 1.20
CA ASP A 209 11.16 -9.01 2.23
C ASP A 209 10.66 -8.36 3.53
N HIS A 210 10.01 -9.15 4.39
CA HIS A 210 9.61 -8.74 5.73
C HIS A 210 10.69 -9.15 6.74
N ARG A 211 11.16 -8.24 7.59
CA ARG A 211 12.13 -8.52 8.66
C ARG A 211 11.61 -9.60 9.60
N VAL A 212 10.37 -9.41 10.07
CA VAL A 212 9.59 -10.40 10.80
C VAL A 212 8.55 -11.00 9.84
N PRO A 213 8.55 -12.31 9.60
CA PRO A 213 7.62 -12.95 8.66
C PRO A 213 6.17 -12.84 9.15
N LEU A 214 5.24 -12.54 8.24
CA LEU A 214 3.83 -12.29 8.60
C LEU A 214 3.14 -13.49 9.29
N TYR A 215 3.56 -14.73 9.02
CA TYR A 215 3.01 -15.91 9.70
C TYR A 215 3.37 -15.93 11.20
N ARG A 216 4.54 -15.40 11.55
CA ARG A 216 4.99 -15.30 12.95
C ARG A 216 4.20 -14.21 13.68
N ILE A 217 3.99 -13.07 13.03
CA ILE A 217 3.15 -11.98 13.54
C ILE A 217 1.73 -12.44 13.79
N TRP A 218 1.13 -13.20 12.87
CA TRP A 218 -0.19 -13.80 13.07
C TRP A 218 -0.25 -14.70 14.31
N ARG A 219 0.80 -15.50 14.53
CA ARG A 219 0.87 -16.43 15.67
C ARG A 219 1.10 -15.70 16.99
N GLU A 220 2.07 -14.80 17.04
CA GLU A 220 2.67 -14.28 18.28
C GLU A 220 2.15 -12.91 18.66
N GLU A 221 1.79 -12.09 17.68
CA GLU A 221 1.58 -10.65 17.88
C GLU A 221 0.13 -10.22 17.68
N ARG A 222 -0.78 -11.18 17.43
CA ARG A 222 -2.19 -10.88 17.10
C ARG A 222 -2.96 -10.06 18.13
N ALA A 223 -2.52 -10.11 19.38
CA ALA A 223 -3.12 -9.38 20.50
C ALA A 223 -2.62 -7.93 20.60
N ARG A 224 -1.63 -7.51 19.80
CA ARG A 224 -1.16 -6.13 19.80
C ARG A 224 -2.24 -5.17 19.33
N PRO A 225 -2.22 -3.92 19.81
CA PRO A 225 -3.12 -2.89 19.31
C PRO A 225 -3.02 -2.76 17.79
N TRP A 226 -4.17 -2.61 17.12
CA TRP A 226 -4.23 -2.53 15.65
C TRP A 226 -3.24 -1.51 15.02
N PRO A 227 -3.07 -0.27 15.55
CA PRO A 227 -2.11 0.66 14.97
C PRO A 227 -0.65 0.15 15.00
N ALA A 228 -0.30 -0.64 16.02
CA ALA A 228 1.01 -1.28 16.12
C ALA A 228 1.15 -2.42 15.09
N LEU A 229 0.09 -3.21 14.89
CA LEU A 229 0.06 -4.28 13.89
C LEU A 229 0.38 -3.75 12.49
N LEU A 230 -0.18 -2.60 12.08
CA LEU A 230 0.08 -2.03 10.75
C LEU A 230 1.57 -1.80 10.44
N GLY A 231 2.42 -1.66 11.46
CA GLY A 231 3.88 -1.56 11.27
C GLY A 231 4.49 -2.78 10.57
N TYR A 232 3.83 -3.94 10.65
CA TYR A 232 4.32 -5.20 10.08
C TYR A 232 4.15 -5.34 8.56
N TRP A 233 3.24 -4.60 7.94
CA TRP A 233 3.11 -4.53 6.48
C TRP A 233 3.77 -3.29 5.90
N GLY A 234 4.03 -2.30 6.75
CA GLY A 234 4.60 -1.03 6.38
C GLY A 234 6.13 -0.99 6.42
N LEU A 235 6.64 0.22 6.25
CA LEU A 235 8.07 0.50 6.27
C LEU A 235 8.87 0.01 7.48
N PRO A 236 8.31 -0.10 8.70
CA PRO A 236 9.07 -0.62 9.84
C PRO A 236 9.52 -2.07 9.66
N ASN A 237 8.74 -2.89 8.95
CA ASN A 237 9.03 -4.32 8.78
C ASN A 237 9.52 -4.67 7.38
N LEU A 238 9.40 -3.77 6.39
CA LEU A 238 9.89 -4.03 5.04
C LEU A 238 11.39 -3.74 4.88
N GLN A 239 12.06 -4.63 4.16
CA GLN A 239 13.46 -4.52 3.75
C GLN A 239 13.66 -4.99 2.31
N VAL A 240 14.78 -4.59 1.71
CA VAL A 240 15.28 -5.12 0.43
C VAL A 240 16.57 -5.88 0.67
N VAL A 241 16.62 -7.11 0.18
CA VAL A 241 17.75 -8.04 0.36
C VAL A 241 18.16 -8.64 -0.99
N ASN A 242 19.43 -9.00 -1.13
CA ASN A 242 19.89 -9.72 -2.32
C ASN A 242 19.30 -11.13 -2.35
N ARG A 243 19.02 -11.65 -3.55
CA ARG A 243 18.34 -12.95 -3.74
C ARG A 243 18.92 -14.11 -2.94
N ALA A 244 20.25 -14.26 -2.90
CA ALA A 244 20.88 -15.34 -2.12
C ALA A 244 20.46 -15.31 -0.64
N ILE A 245 20.55 -14.13 -0.03
CA ILE A 245 20.13 -13.90 1.36
C ILE A 245 18.61 -14.15 1.55
N HIS A 246 17.80 -13.76 0.56
CA HIS A 246 16.36 -14.03 0.60
C HIS A 246 16.05 -15.53 0.56
N VAL A 247 16.77 -16.29 -0.27
CA VAL A 247 16.62 -17.75 -0.37
C VAL A 247 16.98 -18.42 0.95
N ASP A 248 18.11 -18.04 1.57
CA ASP A 248 18.55 -18.58 2.85
C ASP A 248 17.51 -18.34 3.95
N LYS A 249 16.98 -17.11 4.02
CA LYS A 249 15.90 -16.75 4.95
C LYS A 249 14.62 -17.55 4.68
N CYS A 250 14.20 -17.67 3.43
CA CYS A 250 13.04 -18.46 3.05
C CYS A 250 13.18 -19.93 3.46
N ALA A 251 14.37 -20.53 3.31
CA ALA A 251 14.66 -21.90 3.73
C ALA A 251 14.57 -22.05 5.25
N ALA A 252 15.16 -21.13 6.02
CA ALA A 252 15.09 -21.12 7.47
C ALA A 252 13.63 -21.01 7.97
N GLU A 253 12.84 -20.10 7.40
CA GLU A 253 11.42 -19.95 7.74
C GLU A 253 10.59 -21.18 7.36
N ALA A 254 10.89 -21.85 6.26
CA ALA A 254 10.24 -23.10 5.89
C ALA A 254 10.53 -24.21 6.90
N GLY A 255 11.78 -24.30 7.37
CA GLY A 255 12.21 -25.19 8.45
C GLY A 255 11.47 -24.93 9.76
N GLU A 256 11.33 -23.66 10.16
CA GLU A 256 10.53 -23.28 11.34
C GLU A 256 9.08 -23.73 11.20
N ARG A 257 8.43 -23.43 10.07
CA ARG A 257 7.04 -23.85 9.83
C ARG A 257 6.88 -25.38 9.87
N ALA A 258 7.84 -26.13 9.33
CA ALA A 258 7.82 -27.59 9.36
C ALA A 258 8.00 -28.15 10.79
N SER A 259 8.95 -27.60 11.56
CA SER A 259 9.17 -27.96 12.96
C SER A 259 7.91 -27.74 13.81
N MET A 260 7.23 -26.60 13.62
CA MET A 260 6.01 -26.27 14.33
C MET A 260 4.84 -27.20 13.97
N ARG A 261 4.69 -27.59 12.69
CA ARG A 261 3.67 -28.58 12.31
C ARG A 261 3.93 -29.93 12.98
N ARG A 262 5.19 -30.38 13.06
CA ARG A 262 5.53 -31.63 13.76
C ARG A 262 5.22 -31.56 15.26
N ARG A 263 5.54 -30.44 15.92
CA ARG A 263 5.21 -30.22 17.33
C ARG A 263 3.70 -30.23 17.59
N ALA A 264 2.92 -29.63 16.69
CA ALA A 264 1.46 -29.60 16.79
C ALA A 264 0.80 -30.96 16.50
N ALA A 265 1.43 -31.83 15.71
CA ALA A 265 0.92 -33.16 15.39
C ALA A 265 1.09 -34.19 16.53
N GLY A 266 1.90 -33.89 17.56
CA GLY A 266 2.17 -34.78 18.69
C GLY A 266 2.90 -36.08 18.30
N PRO A 267 3.35 -36.90 19.28
CA PRO A 267 4.07 -38.16 19.02
C PRO A 267 3.19 -39.34 18.56
N GLY A 268 1.92 -39.13 18.21
CA GLY A 268 0.92 -40.20 18.09
C GLY A 268 0.42 -40.53 16.68
N ALA A 269 0.90 -39.88 15.63
CA ALA A 269 0.59 -40.27 14.26
C ALA A 269 1.59 -41.33 13.77
N GLY A 270 1.66 -42.44 14.51
CA GLY A 270 2.35 -43.66 14.10
C GLY A 270 1.51 -44.41 13.07
N ASP A 271 2.21 -45.03 12.13
CA ASP A 271 1.73 -45.84 11.00
C ASP A 271 0.58 -46.81 11.37
N PRO A 272 -0.57 -46.82 10.68
CA PRO A 272 -1.63 -47.82 10.90
C PRO A 272 -1.31 -49.18 10.24
N ALA A 273 -0.03 -49.52 10.02
CA ALA A 273 0.38 -50.67 9.21
C ALA A 273 1.34 -51.63 9.94
N ALA A 274 1.14 -51.86 11.25
CA ALA A 274 1.95 -52.81 12.01
C ALA A 274 1.15 -53.82 12.86
N ASP A 275 -0.18 -53.87 12.75
CA ASP A 275 -1.00 -54.90 13.41
C ASP A 275 -1.86 -55.64 12.37
N ALA A 276 -1.20 -56.53 11.63
CA ALA A 276 -1.84 -57.60 10.87
C ALA A 276 -0.87 -58.79 10.80
N GLU A 277 -0.75 -59.51 11.92
CA GLU A 277 -0.42 -60.94 11.95
C GLU A 277 -1.59 -61.71 12.53
#